data_AF-A0A2V8LGV3-F1
#
_entry.id   AF-A0A2V8LGV3-F1
#
_cell.length_a   1.000
_cell.length_b   1.000
_cell.length_c   1.000
_cell.angle_alpha   90.00
_cell.angle_beta   90.00
_cell.angle_gamma   90.00
#
_symmetry.space_group_name_H-M   'P 1'
#
loop_
_entity.id
_entity.type
_entity.pdbx_description
1 polymer ?
#
loop_
_entity_poly.entity_id
_entity_poly.type
_entity_poly.pdbx_seq_one_letter_code
_entity_poly.pdbx_strand_id
1 'polypeptide(L)'
;MTYHKITFFRVALTFSVPLLVATGLASFQRAAVETTAFRSLHFMETQTTKGSIRLSVEQIPTIDFPLRVFRLTAQRAPAEFIERFLPSVAPNAKQLEPLAQLSIHRKIPPKNSENLVGAVDGDHLAAYADLESGDALVLPTISRLKPLRGIDEANATRLAEDLISRSGVIGKDETRVTAGNVQMLARERAVNESTTGVRTSLMGKANYLTLVHFRRYVDRYAVYGPGSRALLALGQGASLQGFIRRWKIAAVSDTVAETRSRDEVAREIRTQLEQAARNSDVEVLSVKVGYYDANRGYLQPVYRFTSRVHHLETGPVRNHHLQTPVKKESLTDDDYLIGYVHVGREYEELPSLLRSPRQQPTSPPGASIKEVSPFDSVAQTPPLIQQVSADDPTIGCYIVRNDNENWSDDAEEFSDGLTSTSSRFTLIQNVWAFPDQFVGKANPEINNVNVAITEAHGNWWLFTTYMNNGDIVNITDIPSTGYGGAGHRLRYWIIHSCEVIPTGFDLKNYAARWWHVFSGLHSIVSYRTIMRIDDDVSGPFAEVVALGVPFASSWIFEVSNADAYDDDDRELNHANKNLLMGRPATISACGHVDDSIYNLKRAGKNCLWFQWIDG
;
A
#
# COMPACT_ATOMS: atom_id res chain seq x y z
N MET A 1 -31.35 -8.89 -57.13
CA MET A 1 -32.79 -9.09 -56.84
C MET A 1 -33.09 -8.49 -55.46
N THR A 2 -34.36 -8.17 -55.18
CA THR A 2 -34.92 -7.88 -53.85
C THR A 2 -34.23 -6.78 -53.01
N TYR A 3 -34.62 -5.52 -53.26
CA TYR A 3 -34.53 -4.41 -52.29
C TYR A 3 -35.57 -4.58 -51.16
N HIS A 4 -35.38 -3.92 -50.00
CA HIS A 4 -36.42 -3.06 -49.42
C HIS A 4 -35.92 -2.05 -48.35
N LYS A 5 -36.76 -1.06 -48.05
CA LYS A 5 -36.70 -0.13 -46.88
C LYS A 5 -37.68 -0.66 -45.79
N ILE A 6 -37.96 -0.09 -44.61
CA ILE A 6 -37.86 1.27 -43.98
C ILE A 6 -37.73 1.01 -42.43
N THR A 7 -37.72 1.91 -41.44
CA THR A 7 -38.04 3.35 -41.25
C THR A 7 -37.24 3.90 -40.03
N PHE A 8 -37.18 5.23 -39.82
CA PHE A 8 -36.98 5.83 -38.49
C PHE A 8 -38.34 6.20 -37.86
N PHE A 9 -38.46 6.15 -36.53
CA PHE A 9 -39.61 6.72 -35.80
C PHE A 9 -39.12 7.73 -34.74
N ARG A 10 -39.80 8.88 -34.66
CA ARG A 10 -39.72 9.81 -33.51
C ARG A 10 -40.97 9.63 -32.67
N VAL A 11 -40.82 9.71 -31.35
CA VAL A 11 -41.95 9.90 -30.43
C VAL A 11 -41.77 11.25 -29.74
N ALA A 12 -42.81 12.08 -29.78
CA ALA A 12 -42.95 13.27 -28.96
C ALA A 12 -44.26 13.13 -28.18
N LEU A 13 -44.25 13.48 -26.90
CA LEU A 13 -45.40 13.32 -26.02
C LEU A 13 -45.63 14.62 -25.24
N THR A 14 -46.71 15.30 -25.57
CA THR A 14 -47.19 16.53 -24.93
C THR A 14 -48.58 16.28 -24.36
N PHE A 15 -48.80 16.51 -23.06
CA PHE A 15 -50.15 16.60 -22.51
C PHE A 15 -50.30 17.65 -21.41
N SER A 16 -50.91 18.76 -21.81
CA SER A 16 -52.01 19.50 -21.16
C SER A 16 -52.19 19.46 -19.64
N VAL A 17 -52.18 20.66 -19.04
CA VAL A 17 -52.76 20.95 -17.72
C VAL A 17 -54.24 21.37 -17.85
N PRO A 18 -55.14 20.90 -16.98
CA PRO A 18 -56.40 21.58 -16.68
C PRO A 18 -56.41 22.22 -15.28
N LEU A 19 -56.96 23.43 -15.19
CA LEU A 19 -57.21 24.16 -13.93
C LEU A 19 -58.69 23.99 -13.52
N LEU A 20 -58.98 23.78 -12.23
CA LEU A 20 -60.34 23.95 -11.70
C LEU A 20 -60.35 24.45 -10.24
N VAL A 21 -61.49 24.98 -9.78
CA VAL A 21 -61.55 25.96 -8.67
C VAL A 21 -62.45 25.54 -7.50
N ALA A 22 -61.98 25.92 -6.30
CA ALA A 22 -62.54 25.88 -4.94
C ALA A 22 -64.05 25.68 -4.67
N THR A 23 -64.35 24.91 -3.61
CA THR A 23 -65.23 25.20 -2.43
C THR A 23 -65.28 23.94 -1.54
N GLY A 24 -65.50 23.96 -0.21
CA GLY A 24 -65.56 25.05 0.78
C GLY A 24 -65.80 24.53 2.22
N LEU A 25 -65.34 25.27 3.23
CA LEU A 25 -65.73 25.31 4.67
C LEU A 25 -66.23 24.03 5.41
N ALA A 26 -65.51 23.61 6.46
CA ALA A 26 -66.09 23.32 7.80
C ALA A 26 -65.01 23.21 8.92
N SER A 27 -65.22 23.93 10.01
CA SER A 27 -64.35 24.09 11.19
C SER A 27 -64.29 22.92 12.18
N PHE A 28 -63.16 22.79 12.90
CA PHE A 28 -63.15 22.43 14.33
C PHE A 28 -62.11 23.31 15.09
N GLN A 29 -62.28 23.47 16.40
CA GLN A 29 -61.51 24.40 17.26
C GLN A 29 -60.96 23.73 18.53
N ARG A 30 -60.04 24.45 19.20
CA ARG A 30 -59.43 24.22 20.54
C ARG A 30 -58.21 23.28 20.55
N ALA A 31 -57.16 23.52 21.34
CA ALA A 31 -56.85 24.69 22.19
C ALA A 31 -55.36 25.02 22.15
N ALA A 32 -55.00 26.26 22.48
CA ALA A 32 -53.63 26.66 22.74
C ALA A 32 -53.26 26.42 24.21
N VAL A 33 -52.02 26.01 24.46
CA VAL A 33 -51.32 26.15 25.74
C VAL A 33 -49.93 26.69 25.41
N GLU A 34 -49.51 27.75 26.09
CA GLU A 34 -48.20 28.36 25.90
C GLU A 34 -47.12 27.60 26.68
N THR A 35 -45.96 27.37 26.06
CA THR A 35 -44.72 27.09 26.81
C THR A 35 -43.51 27.73 26.14
N THR A 36 -43.15 28.89 26.66
CA THR A 36 -41.98 29.71 26.32
C THR A 36 -40.66 28.94 26.37
N ALA A 37 -39.91 28.81 25.26
CA ALA A 37 -38.43 28.63 25.26
C ALA A 37 -37.74 28.58 23.86
N PHE A 38 -38.15 29.35 22.84
CA PHE A 38 -37.33 29.47 21.62
C PHE A 38 -36.12 30.41 21.85
N ARG A 39 -35.10 29.91 22.56
CA ARG A 39 -33.74 30.47 22.54
C ARG A 39 -33.05 30.00 21.26
N SER A 40 -32.24 30.88 20.66
CA SER A 40 -31.56 30.61 19.39
C SER A 40 -30.74 29.32 19.42
N LEU A 41 -31.18 28.33 18.65
CA LEU A 41 -30.27 27.42 17.97
C LEU A 41 -29.51 28.26 16.92
N HIS A 42 -28.39 28.86 17.35
CA HIS A 42 -27.33 29.14 16.39
C HIS A 42 -26.88 27.81 15.83
N PHE A 43 -27.32 27.51 14.61
CA PHE A 43 -26.61 26.60 13.74
C PHE A 43 -25.21 27.19 13.60
N MET A 44 -24.22 26.59 14.25
CA MET A 44 -22.84 26.87 13.90
C MET A 44 -22.60 26.23 12.55
N GLU A 45 -22.92 26.99 11.52
CA GLU A 45 -22.36 26.85 10.18
C GLU A 45 -20.85 26.94 10.34
N THR A 46 -20.22 25.79 10.56
CA THR A 46 -18.77 25.68 10.66
C THR A 46 -18.22 26.15 9.32
N GLN A 47 -17.57 27.31 9.33
CA GLN A 47 -16.84 27.81 8.17
C GLN A 47 -15.81 26.73 7.81
N THR A 48 -16.10 25.97 6.77
CA THR A 48 -15.15 25.04 6.18
C THR A 48 -14.07 25.89 5.55
N THR A 49 -12.93 25.98 6.24
CA THR A 49 -11.72 26.63 5.76
C THR A 49 -11.28 25.92 4.49
N LYS A 50 -11.73 26.41 3.33
CA LYS A 50 -11.42 25.78 2.05
C LYS A 50 -9.92 25.88 1.82
N GLY A 51 -9.29 24.72 1.62
CA GLY A 51 -7.86 24.62 1.36
C GLY A 51 -7.44 25.28 0.04
N SER A 52 -6.15 25.56 -0.04
CA SER A 52 -5.50 26.10 -1.24
C SER A 52 -4.63 25.04 -1.93
N ILE A 53 -4.37 25.22 -3.23
CA ILE A 53 -3.37 24.43 -3.97
C ILE A 53 -2.25 25.37 -4.42
N ARG A 54 -1.09 25.23 -3.78
CA ARG A 54 0.13 25.97 -4.08
C ARG A 54 0.90 25.24 -5.18
N LEU A 55 0.59 25.58 -6.43
CA LEU A 55 1.33 25.21 -7.65
C LEU A 55 1.53 26.45 -8.53
N SER A 56 2.78 26.80 -8.78
CA SER A 56 3.20 27.82 -9.75
C SER A 56 3.40 27.20 -11.14
N VAL A 57 3.11 27.96 -12.20
CA VAL A 57 3.29 27.50 -13.59
C VAL A 57 4.78 27.35 -13.93
N GLU A 58 5.62 28.13 -13.26
CA GLU A 58 7.08 28.10 -13.34
C GLU A 58 7.67 26.78 -12.82
N GLN A 59 6.93 25.99 -12.04
CA GLN A 59 7.34 24.65 -11.58
C GLN A 59 7.20 23.57 -12.67
N ILE A 60 6.35 23.75 -13.69
CA ILE A 60 6.13 22.75 -14.74
C ILE A 60 7.32 22.75 -15.73
N PRO A 61 8.09 21.66 -15.92
CA PRO A 61 9.19 21.65 -16.89
C PRO A 61 8.76 21.91 -18.34
N THR A 62 9.58 22.61 -19.12
CA THR A 62 9.40 22.67 -20.59
C THR A 62 9.93 21.40 -21.25
N ILE A 63 9.28 21.00 -22.35
CA ILE A 63 9.64 19.82 -23.15
C ILE A 63 9.78 20.31 -24.60
N ASP A 64 10.91 20.96 -24.87
CA ASP A 64 11.16 21.69 -26.12
C ASP A 64 11.57 20.77 -27.30
N PHE A 65 11.43 19.45 -27.15
CA PHE A 65 11.76 18.42 -28.12
C PHE A 65 10.89 17.16 -27.94
N PRO A 66 10.59 16.38 -29.00
CA PRO A 66 9.84 15.14 -28.87
C PRO A 66 10.56 14.12 -27.98
N LEU A 67 9.84 13.54 -27.03
CA LEU A 67 10.29 12.44 -26.20
C LEU A 67 10.00 11.09 -26.89
N ARG A 68 10.87 10.11 -26.66
CA ARG A 68 10.70 8.75 -27.22
C ARG A 68 9.59 8.01 -26.48
N VAL A 69 8.82 7.19 -27.17
CA VAL A 69 7.89 6.22 -26.56
C VAL A 69 8.35 4.82 -26.95
N PHE A 70 8.36 3.90 -25.99
CA PHE A 70 8.87 2.56 -26.21
C PHE A 70 7.75 1.54 -26.07
N ARG A 71 7.78 0.53 -26.94
CA ARG A 71 6.99 -0.67 -26.75
C ARG A 71 7.75 -1.61 -25.85
N LEU A 72 7.07 -2.08 -24.80
CA LEU A 72 7.58 -3.08 -23.87
C LEU A 72 7.29 -4.48 -24.41
N THR A 73 8.27 -5.38 -24.25
CA THR A 73 8.17 -6.78 -24.66
C THR A 73 8.67 -7.68 -23.53
N ALA A 74 7.93 -8.73 -23.21
CA ALA A 74 8.38 -9.78 -22.29
C ALA A 74 9.73 -10.37 -22.73
N GLN A 75 10.58 -10.74 -21.76
CA GLN A 75 11.86 -11.41 -22.00
C GLN A 75 11.90 -12.74 -21.25
N ARG A 76 12.60 -13.74 -21.79
CA ARG A 76 12.68 -15.09 -21.18
C ARG A 76 12.98 -15.00 -19.68
N ALA A 77 12.24 -15.76 -18.88
CA ALA A 77 12.45 -15.92 -17.44
C ALA A 77 13.91 -16.25 -17.11
N PRO A 78 14.51 -15.68 -16.05
CA PRO A 78 15.92 -15.85 -15.71
C PRO A 78 16.15 -17.16 -14.92
N ALA A 79 15.48 -18.25 -15.30
CA ALA A 79 15.48 -19.53 -14.57
C ALA A 79 16.91 -20.07 -14.35
N GLU A 80 17.72 -20.11 -15.41
CA GLU A 80 19.13 -20.53 -15.37
C GLU A 80 20.04 -19.63 -14.51
N PHE A 81 19.58 -18.44 -14.10
CA PHE A 81 20.25 -17.57 -13.14
C PHE A 81 19.79 -17.88 -11.72
N ILE A 82 18.48 -17.99 -11.50
CA ILE A 82 17.86 -18.37 -10.21
C ILE A 82 18.43 -19.70 -9.70
N GLU A 83 18.46 -20.73 -10.56
CA GLU A 83 18.90 -22.08 -10.21
C GLU A 83 20.35 -22.15 -9.70
N ARG A 84 21.21 -21.19 -10.09
CA ARG A 84 22.60 -21.13 -9.62
C ARG A 84 22.73 -20.72 -8.15
N PHE A 85 21.72 -20.07 -7.57
CA PHE A 85 21.74 -19.65 -6.16
C PHE A 85 20.55 -20.16 -5.33
N LEU A 86 19.65 -20.97 -5.91
CA LEU A 86 18.67 -21.76 -5.15
C LEU A 86 19.26 -22.46 -3.90
N PRO A 87 20.49 -23.04 -3.90
CA PRO A 87 21.07 -23.64 -2.70
C PRO A 87 21.26 -22.69 -1.49
N SER A 88 21.22 -21.36 -1.69
CA SER A 88 21.28 -20.38 -0.60
C SER A 88 19.91 -20.12 0.05
N VAL A 89 18.84 -20.20 -0.73
CA VAL A 89 17.47 -19.77 -0.36
C VAL A 89 16.48 -20.92 -0.18
N ALA A 90 16.70 -22.02 -0.90
CA ALA A 90 15.90 -23.25 -0.87
C ALA A 90 16.85 -24.46 -0.98
N PRO A 91 17.64 -24.77 0.07
CA PRO A 91 18.73 -25.75 0.01
C PRO A 91 18.29 -27.20 -0.30
N ASN A 92 16.99 -27.50 -0.24
CA ASN A 92 16.43 -28.79 -0.60
C ASN A 92 15.92 -28.87 -2.06
N ALA A 93 15.74 -27.73 -2.73
CA ALA A 93 15.34 -27.65 -4.13
C ALA A 93 16.57 -27.80 -5.05
N LYS A 94 16.39 -28.44 -6.21
CA LYS A 94 17.47 -28.70 -7.18
C LYS A 94 17.36 -27.90 -8.48
N GLN A 95 16.15 -27.47 -8.80
CA GLN A 95 15.73 -26.80 -10.02
C GLN A 95 14.41 -26.07 -9.71
N LEU A 96 13.88 -25.29 -10.65
CA LEU A 96 12.51 -24.79 -10.58
C LEU A 96 11.53 -25.88 -11.07
N GLU A 97 10.41 -26.05 -10.38
CA GLU A 97 9.34 -26.99 -10.72
C GLU A 97 8.03 -26.23 -11.02
N PRO A 98 7.13 -26.73 -11.89
CA PRO A 98 5.86 -26.05 -12.19
C PRO A 98 5.02 -25.81 -10.94
N LEU A 99 4.49 -24.60 -10.76
CA LEU A 99 3.93 -24.15 -9.48
C LEU A 99 2.78 -25.04 -8.98
N ALA A 100 1.95 -25.56 -9.87
CA ALA A 100 0.87 -26.50 -9.55
C ALA A 100 1.35 -27.83 -8.91
N GLN A 101 2.62 -28.22 -9.09
CA GLN A 101 3.19 -29.45 -8.55
C GLN A 101 3.78 -29.26 -7.15
N LEU A 102 4.01 -28.02 -6.73
CA LEU A 102 4.58 -27.66 -5.42
C LEU A 102 3.59 -27.92 -4.27
N SER A 103 4.10 -28.40 -3.14
CA SER A 103 3.31 -28.84 -1.97
C SER A 103 2.26 -27.82 -1.50
N ILE A 104 2.62 -26.54 -1.50
CA ILE A 104 1.78 -25.40 -1.07
C ILE A 104 0.58 -25.13 -2.00
N HIS A 105 0.62 -25.61 -3.25
CA HIS A 105 -0.37 -25.31 -4.29
C HIS A 105 -1.20 -26.52 -4.76
N ARG A 106 -0.78 -27.76 -4.46
CA ARG A 106 -1.43 -29.01 -4.95
C ARG A 106 -2.95 -29.13 -4.74
N LYS A 107 -3.53 -28.42 -3.76
CA LYS A 107 -4.99 -28.40 -3.53
C LYS A 107 -5.72 -27.44 -4.48
N ILE A 108 -5.19 -26.23 -4.63
CA ILE A 108 -5.74 -25.12 -5.41
C ILE A 108 -4.53 -24.40 -5.99
N PRO A 109 -4.21 -24.62 -7.29
CA PRO A 109 -3.06 -23.98 -7.92
C PRO A 109 -3.36 -22.49 -8.18
N PRO A 110 -2.31 -21.66 -8.31
CA PRO A 110 -2.44 -20.29 -8.82
C PRO A 110 -3.08 -20.25 -10.22
N LYS A 111 -3.63 -19.08 -10.56
CA LYS A 111 -4.02 -18.75 -11.94
C LYS A 111 -2.79 -18.83 -12.84
N ASN A 112 -2.98 -19.30 -14.08
CA ASN A 112 -1.94 -19.47 -15.10
C ASN A 112 -0.73 -20.32 -14.63
N SER A 113 -0.94 -21.23 -13.66
CA SER A 113 0.12 -22.07 -13.05
C SER A 113 0.93 -22.95 -14.00
N GLU A 114 0.45 -23.13 -15.23
CA GLU A 114 1.15 -23.75 -16.36
C GLU A 114 2.35 -22.94 -16.85
N ASN A 115 2.32 -21.61 -16.72
CA ASN A 115 3.40 -20.70 -17.08
C ASN A 115 4.30 -20.34 -15.88
N LEU A 116 3.89 -20.70 -14.65
CA LEU A 116 4.64 -20.39 -13.43
C LEU A 116 5.53 -21.56 -12.99
N VAL A 117 6.80 -21.28 -12.68
CA VAL A 117 7.75 -22.24 -12.10
C VAL A 117 8.37 -21.68 -10.81
N GLY A 118 8.77 -22.53 -9.87
CA GLY A 118 9.25 -22.09 -8.57
C GLY A 118 9.93 -23.16 -7.72
N ALA A 119 10.39 -22.76 -6.55
CA ALA A 119 11.03 -23.63 -5.55
C ALA A 119 10.53 -23.32 -4.15
N VAL A 120 10.14 -24.37 -3.40
CA VAL A 120 9.69 -24.27 -2.01
C VAL A 120 10.81 -24.56 -1.02
N ASP A 121 10.67 -24.02 0.18
CA ASP A 121 11.54 -24.29 1.32
C ASP A 121 10.69 -24.45 2.59
N GLY A 122 10.28 -25.69 2.90
CA GLY A 122 9.29 -25.93 3.95
C GLY A 122 7.86 -25.67 3.46
N ASP A 123 7.19 -24.65 4.00
CA ASP A 123 5.80 -24.27 3.72
C ASP A 123 5.63 -22.86 3.09
N HIS A 124 6.72 -22.27 2.57
CA HIS A 124 6.70 -21.07 1.73
C HIS A 124 7.38 -21.27 0.36
N LEU A 125 7.04 -20.39 -0.58
CA LEU A 125 7.69 -20.26 -1.89
C LEU A 125 8.92 -19.36 -1.75
N ALA A 126 10.11 -19.91 -1.95
CA ALA A 126 11.37 -19.17 -1.82
C ALA A 126 11.81 -18.50 -3.13
N ALA A 127 11.41 -19.06 -4.27
CA ALA A 127 11.66 -18.51 -5.59
C ALA A 127 10.49 -18.82 -6.55
N TYR A 128 10.20 -17.88 -7.45
CA TYR A 128 9.36 -18.13 -8.63
C TYR A 128 9.88 -17.37 -9.87
N ALA A 129 9.48 -17.84 -11.04
CA ALA A 129 9.51 -17.07 -12.27
C ALA A 129 8.28 -17.40 -13.12
N ASP A 130 7.73 -16.37 -13.77
CA ASP A 130 6.73 -16.53 -14.82
C ASP A 130 7.45 -16.66 -16.18
N LEU A 131 7.14 -17.74 -16.90
CA LEU A 131 7.68 -18.04 -18.23
C LEU A 131 7.03 -17.19 -19.34
N GLU A 132 5.87 -16.56 -19.09
CA GLU A 132 5.14 -15.73 -20.05
C GLU A 132 5.56 -14.25 -20.00
N SER A 133 5.37 -13.57 -18.86
CA SER A 133 5.83 -12.17 -18.70
C SER A 133 7.35 -12.06 -18.62
N GLY A 134 8.00 -13.11 -18.09
CA GLY A 134 9.41 -13.10 -17.70
C GLY A 134 9.67 -12.62 -16.28
N ASP A 135 8.68 -12.18 -15.53
CA ASP A 135 8.89 -11.59 -14.22
C ASP A 135 9.30 -12.66 -13.18
N ALA A 136 10.15 -12.29 -12.23
CA ALA A 136 10.84 -13.23 -11.37
C ALA A 136 11.15 -12.69 -9.97
N LEU A 137 11.09 -13.57 -8.98
CA LEU A 137 11.32 -13.27 -7.58
C LEU A 137 12.10 -14.38 -6.89
N VAL A 138 13.04 -14.01 -6.04
CA VAL A 138 13.68 -14.88 -5.07
C VAL A 138 13.77 -14.12 -3.75
N LEU A 139 13.13 -14.60 -2.69
CA LEU A 139 13.19 -13.97 -1.38
C LEU A 139 13.99 -14.81 -0.38
N PRO A 140 14.73 -14.16 0.53
CA PRO A 140 15.51 -14.85 1.55
C PRO A 140 14.61 -15.49 2.61
N THR A 141 15.03 -16.66 3.09
CA THR A 141 14.57 -17.23 4.36
C THR A 141 15.33 -16.55 5.50
N ILE A 142 14.75 -15.48 6.02
CA ILE A 142 15.34 -14.52 6.96
C ILE A 142 15.73 -15.19 8.29
N SER A 143 15.09 -16.28 8.73
CA SER A 143 15.54 -17.05 9.90
C SER A 143 16.93 -17.69 9.74
N ARG A 144 17.36 -18.01 8.50
CA ARG A 144 18.67 -18.62 8.21
C ARG A 144 19.79 -17.62 7.90
N LEU A 145 19.47 -16.34 7.71
CA LEU A 145 20.45 -15.32 7.39
C LEU A 145 21.45 -15.12 8.54
N LYS A 146 22.72 -14.91 8.19
CA LYS A 146 23.82 -14.62 9.11
C LYS A 146 24.15 -13.12 9.06
N PRO A 147 24.55 -12.49 10.18
CA PRO A 147 25.01 -11.10 10.18
C PRO A 147 26.08 -10.82 9.12
N LEU A 148 25.96 -9.69 8.41
CA LEU A 148 26.88 -9.26 7.38
C LEU A 148 28.32 -9.17 7.90
N ARG A 149 29.24 -9.70 7.11
CA ARG A 149 30.70 -9.61 7.30
C ARG A 149 31.36 -9.69 5.93
N GLY A 150 32.39 -8.88 5.71
CA GLY A 150 33.24 -8.94 4.51
C GLY A 150 32.62 -8.40 3.22
N ILE A 151 31.62 -7.51 3.32
CA ILE A 151 31.10 -6.73 2.19
C ILE A 151 30.80 -5.30 2.67
N ASP A 152 31.08 -4.34 1.81
CA ASP A 152 30.75 -2.91 1.94
C ASP A 152 29.92 -2.46 0.73
N GLU A 153 29.35 -1.25 0.79
CA GLU A 153 28.41 -0.73 -0.20
C GLU A 153 29.00 -0.68 -1.61
N ALA A 154 30.22 -0.15 -1.78
CA ALA A 154 30.87 -0.06 -3.09
C ALA A 154 31.17 -1.45 -3.70
N ASN A 155 31.56 -2.41 -2.86
CA ASN A 155 31.76 -3.80 -3.28
C ASN A 155 30.44 -4.54 -3.56
N ALA A 156 29.35 -4.17 -2.86
CA ALA A 156 28.00 -4.69 -3.11
C ALA A 156 27.44 -4.18 -4.44
N THR A 157 27.43 -2.86 -4.67
CA THR A 157 26.97 -2.24 -5.91
C THR A 157 27.70 -2.83 -7.12
N ARG A 158 29.03 -2.85 -7.10
CA ARG A 158 29.85 -3.37 -8.20
C ARG A 158 29.61 -4.86 -8.51
N LEU A 159 29.29 -5.67 -7.50
CA LEU A 159 28.91 -7.08 -7.70
C LEU A 159 27.49 -7.21 -8.27
N ALA A 160 26.56 -6.40 -7.76
CA ALA A 160 25.19 -6.38 -8.24
C ALA A 160 25.11 -5.88 -9.70
N GLU A 161 25.92 -4.91 -10.09
CA GLU A 161 26.07 -4.44 -11.49
C GLU A 161 26.57 -5.56 -12.41
N ASP A 162 27.62 -6.29 -12.03
CA ASP A 162 28.13 -7.46 -12.79
C ASP A 162 27.11 -8.60 -12.88
N LEU A 163 26.21 -8.73 -11.90
CA LEU A 163 25.11 -9.70 -11.92
C LEU A 163 23.97 -9.26 -12.85
N ILE A 164 23.53 -8.00 -12.76
CA ILE A 164 22.37 -7.48 -13.50
C ILE A 164 22.67 -7.29 -15.00
N SER A 165 23.92 -6.91 -15.35
CA SER A 165 24.33 -6.64 -16.73
C SER A 165 24.51 -7.90 -17.59
N ARG A 166 24.22 -9.08 -17.04
CA ARG A 166 24.29 -10.37 -17.76
C ARG A 166 23.07 -10.50 -18.66
N SER A 167 23.28 -10.85 -19.92
CA SER A 167 22.24 -10.94 -20.95
C SER A 167 21.12 -11.96 -20.69
N GLY A 168 21.29 -12.85 -19.70
CA GLY A 168 20.25 -13.76 -19.19
C GLY A 168 19.48 -13.23 -17.98
N VAL A 169 19.80 -12.04 -17.47
CA VAL A 169 19.17 -11.37 -16.32
C VAL A 169 18.43 -10.12 -16.78
N ILE A 170 19.09 -9.22 -17.52
CA ILE A 170 18.43 -8.20 -18.34
C ILE A 170 18.96 -8.34 -19.78
N GLY A 171 18.06 -8.53 -20.74
CA GLY A 171 18.37 -8.62 -22.16
C GLY A 171 18.84 -7.29 -22.77
N LYS A 172 19.01 -7.25 -24.10
CA LYS A 172 19.38 -6.00 -24.80
C LYS A 172 18.22 -5.00 -24.72
N ASP A 173 18.42 -3.93 -23.96
CA ASP A 173 17.48 -2.84 -23.74
C ASP A 173 17.92 -1.55 -24.50
N GLU A 174 16.99 -0.67 -24.86
CA GLU A 174 17.27 0.65 -25.45
C GLU A 174 17.22 1.80 -24.42
N THR A 175 17.06 1.43 -23.15
CA THR A 175 17.17 2.31 -21.97
C THR A 175 18.44 2.01 -21.15
N ARG A 176 18.72 2.81 -20.13
CA ARG A 176 19.85 2.62 -19.20
C ARG A 176 19.38 2.03 -17.87
N VAL A 177 20.05 0.98 -17.40
CA VAL A 177 19.97 0.48 -16.01
C VAL A 177 21.02 1.21 -15.18
N THR A 178 20.74 1.52 -13.91
CA THR A 178 21.73 2.09 -12.97
C THR A 178 21.38 1.67 -11.54
N ALA A 179 22.36 1.31 -10.73
CA ALA A 179 22.15 1.03 -9.31
C ALA A 179 21.85 2.33 -8.56
N GLY A 180 20.82 2.34 -7.71
CA GLY A 180 20.53 3.44 -6.78
C GLY A 180 21.26 3.28 -5.45
N ASN A 181 20.84 4.02 -4.41
CA ASN A 181 21.44 3.91 -3.09
C ASN A 181 21.27 2.52 -2.47
N VAL A 182 22.31 2.12 -1.74
CA VAL A 182 22.40 0.84 -1.06
C VAL A 182 21.61 0.89 0.25
N GLN A 183 20.72 -0.08 0.44
CA GLN A 183 19.88 -0.21 1.62
C GLN A 183 20.35 -1.39 2.48
N MET A 184 20.20 -1.35 3.82
CA MET A 184 20.61 -2.46 4.69
C MET A 184 19.48 -3.00 5.55
N LEU A 185 19.21 -4.31 5.45
CA LEU A 185 18.29 -4.99 6.36
C LEU A 185 18.92 -5.18 7.73
N ALA A 186 18.56 -4.31 8.67
CA ALA A 186 18.85 -4.45 10.10
C ALA A 186 17.82 -5.36 10.78
N ARG A 187 18.26 -6.13 11.78
CA ARG A 187 17.37 -6.96 12.62
C ARG A 187 17.83 -6.95 14.07
N GLU A 188 16.87 -7.02 14.98
CA GLU A 188 17.10 -7.10 16.43
C GLU A 188 16.00 -7.92 17.11
N ARG A 189 16.36 -8.69 18.14
CA ARG A 189 15.44 -9.62 18.83
C ARG A 189 15.01 -9.05 20.19
N ALA A 190 13.71 -9.05 20.46
CA ALA A 190 13.15 -8.71 21.75
C ALA A 190 12.70 -9.97 22.52
N VAL A 191 13.16 -10.12 23.76
CA VAL A 191 12.74 -11.19 24.70
C VAL A 191 12.07 -10.57 25.93
N ASN A 192 10.97 -11.13 26.44
CA ASN A 192 10.41 -10.69 27.73
C ASN A 192 11.12 -11.41 28.88
N GLU A 193 11.66 -10.63 29.81
CA GLU A 193 12.34 -11.13 31.01
C GLU A 193 11.41 -11.24 32.23
N SER A 194 10.21 -10.66 32.16
CA SER A 194 9.30 -10.59 33.31
C SER A 194 8.35 -11.79 33.34
N THR A 195 8.32 -12.49 34.47
CA THR A 195 7.30 -13.51 34.79
C THR A 195 5.97 -12.89 35.25
N THR A 196 5.95 -11.61 35.59
CA THR A 196 4.78 -10.90 36.15
C THR A 196 4.56 -9.54 35.46
N GLY A 197 4.61 -9.51 34.13
CA GLY A 197 4.38 -8.31 33.32
C GLY A 197 5.16 -8.33 32.01
N VAL A 198 5.45 -7.14 31.47
CA VAL A 198 6.29 -6.97 30.26
C VAL A 198 7.53 -6.16 30.62
N ARG A 199 8.71 -6.77 30.45
CA ARG A 199 10.02 -6.10 30.41
C ARG A 199 10.83 -6.71 29.28
N THR A 200 10.86 -6.04 28.13
CA THR A 200 11.60 -6.53 26.95
C THR A 200 13.07 -6.14 27.02
N SER A 201 13.97 -7.12 26.95
CA SER A 201 15.37 -6.88 26.61
C SER A 201 15.60 -7.07 25.12
N LEU A 202 16.45 -6.22 24.55
CA LEU A 202 16.87 -6.24 23.16
C LEU A 202 18.19 -6.99 23.02
N MET A 203 18.32 -7.78 21.96
CA MET A 203 19.46 -8.67 21.75
C MET A 203 19.89 -8.68 20.29
N GLY A 204 21.18 -8.42 20.07
CA GLY A 204 21.87 -8.78 18.84
C GLY A 204 21.51 -7.95 17.61
N LYS A 205 21.32 -6.62 17.73
CA LYS A 205 21.24 -5.73 16.55
C LYS A 205 22.42 -6.00 15.61
N ALA A 206 22.10 -6.35 14.37
CA ALA A 206 23.05 -6.45 13.28
C ALA A 206 22.36 -6.26 11.92
N ASN A 207 23.15 -5.99 10.89
CA ASN A 207 22.68 -5.96 9.51
C ASN A 207 22.87 -7.35 8.90
N TYR A 208 21.93 -7.80 8.07
CA TYR A 208 21.82 -9.18 7.55
C TYR A 208 21.82 -9.27 6.03
N LEU A 209 21.37 -8.23 5.34
CA LEU A 209 21.42 -8.10 3.88
C LEU A 209 21.84 -6.68 3.48
N THR A 210 22.52 -6.60 2.35
CA THR A 210 22.78 -5.38 1.58
C THR A 210 21.92 -5.45 0.32
N LEU A 211 20.93 -4.57 0.20
CA LEU A 211 19.99 -4.50 -0.92
C LEU A 211 20.48 -3.44 -1.90
N VAL A 212 20.66 -3.83 -3.16
CA VAL A 212 20.98 -2.93 -4.28
C VAL A 212 19.79 -2.95 -5.23
N HIS A 213 19.05 -1.85 -5.27
CA HIS A 213 17.96 -1.66 -6.22
C HIS A 213 18.49 -1.04 -7.53
N PHE A 214 17.82 -1.31 -8.64
CA PHE A 214 18.21 -0.90 -9.98
C PHE A 214 17.10 -0.12 -10.63
N ARG A 215 17.43 1.10 -11.03
CA ARG A 215 16.51 2.05 -11.62
C ARG A 215 16.73 2.20 -13.10
N ARG A 216 15.62 2.32 -13.84
CA ARG A 216 15.62 2.51 -15.29
C ARG A 216 15.62 3.99 -15.64
N TYR A 217 16.35 4.34 -16.69
CA TYR A 217 16.43 5.69 -17.22
C TYR A 217 16.27 5.72 -18.74
N VAL A 218 15.37 6.57 -19.23
CA VAL A 218 15.37 7.02 -20.63
C VAL A 218 16.22 8.28 -20.72
N ASP A 219 17.41 8.15 -21.30
CA ASP A 219 18.41 9.22 -21.38
C ASP A 219 18.79 9.76 -19.97
N ARG A 220 18.18 10.88 -19.56
CA ARG A 220 18.31 11.52 -18.24
C ARG A 220 17.10 11.35 -17.32
N TYR A 221 15.97 10.86 -17.84
CA TYR A 221 14.69 10.81 -17.13
C TYR A 221 14.50 9.44 -16.47
N ALA A 222 14.17 9.43 -15.18
CA ALA A 222 13.87 8.21 -14.44
C ALA A 222 12.52 7.61 -14.86
N VAL A 223 12.41 6.28 -14.75
CA VAL A 223 11.14 5.54 -14.83
C VAL A 223 10.52 5.42 -13.44
N TYR A 224 9.20 5.21 -13.41
CA TYR A 224 8.35 5.04 -12.23
C TYR A 224 7.27 3.98 -12.50
N GLY A 225 6.63 3.46 -11.45
CA GLY A 225 5.52 2.50 -11.52
C GLY A 225 5.84 1.11 -10.98
N PRO A 226 4.95 0.11 -11.19
CA PRO A 226 5.15 -1.29 -10.80
C PRO A 226 6.05 -2.08 -11.76
N GLY A 227 6.19 -1.63 -13.01
CA GLY A 227 7.14 -2.18 -13.99
C GLY A 227 8.52 -1.52 -13.88
N SER A 228 9.48 -2.00 -14.67
CA SER A 228 10.88 -1.56 -14.67
C SER A 228 11.64 -1.71 -13.32
N ARG A 229 11.10 -2.47 -12.36
CA ARG A 229 11.72 -2.69 -11.06
C ARG A 229 12.70 -3.86 -11.07
N ALA A 230 13.88 -3.69 -10.48
CA ALA A 230 14.80 -4.81 -10.21
C ALA A 230 15.66 -4.58 -8.96
N LEU A 231 15.95 -5.66 -8.22
CA LEU A 231 16.72 -5.60 -6.97
C LEU A 231 17.56 -6.85 -6.79
N LEU A 232 18.75 -6.72 -6.19
CA LEU A 232 19.60 -7.82 -5.74
C LEU A 232 19.92 -7.65 -4.24
N ALA A 233 19.76 -8.71 -3.46
CA ALA A 233 20.04 -8.71 -2.02
C ALA A 233 21.21 -9.65 -1.68
N LEU A 234 22.29 -9.08 -1.16
CA LEU A 234 23.54 -9.77 -0.84
C LEU A 234 23.66 -10.01 0.67
N GLY A 235 23.97 -11.24 1.07
CA GLY A 235 24.20 -11.63 2.45
C GLY A 235 25.68 -11.72 2.83
N GLN A 236 25.95 -12.35 3.98
CA GLN A 236 27.30 -12.62 4.47
C GLN A 236 28.19 -13.25 3.37
N GLY A 237 29.42 -12.73 3.22
CA GLY A 237 30.38 -13.23 2.23
C GLY A 237 29.97 -12.95 0.77
N ALA A 238 29.15 -11.93 0.51
CA ALA A 238 28.63 -11.56 -0.80
C ALA A 238 27.80 -12.67 -1.49
N SER A 239 27.21 -13.58 -0.71
CA SER A 239 26.26 -14.57 -1.21
C SER A 239 24.97 -13.91 -1.70
N LEU A 240 24.46 -14.29 -2.86
CA LEU A 240 23.16 -13.80 -3.35
C LEU A 240 22.02 -14.51 -2.58
N GLN A 241 21.18 -13.71 -1.92
CA GLN A 241 20.12 -14.16 -1.00
C GLN A 241 18.72 -13.73 -1.44
N GLY A 242 18.61 -12.78 -2.36
CA GLY A 242 17.33 -12.38 -2.95
C GLY A 242 17.49 -11.62 -4.26
N PHE A 243 16.45 -11.61 -5.07
CA PHE A 243 16.41 -11.07 -6.42
C PHE A 243 14.97 -10.69 -6.80
N ILE A 244 14.78 -9.55 -7.45
CA ILE A 244 13.52 -9.13 -8.05
C ILE A 244 13.80 -8.71 -9.49
N ARG A 245 12.94 -9.11 -10.43
CA ARG A 245 12.87 -8.56 -11.80
C ARG A 245 11.41 -8.48 -12.24
N ARG A 246 10.83 -7.28 -12.24
CA ARG A 246 9.65 -6.93 -13.04
C ARG A 246 10.10 -6.01 -14.17
N TRP A 247 10.64 -6.60 -15.25
CA TRP A 247 11.38 -5.83 -16.28
C TRP A 247 11.13 -6.34 -17.68
N LYS A 248 10.33 -5.59 -18.45
CA LYS A 248 10.09 -5.82 -19.87
C LYS A 248 11.07 -5.01 -20.72
N ILE A 249 11.60 -5.60 -21.79
CA ILE A 249 12.58 -4.95 -22.68
C ILE A 249 11.89 -3.85 -23.50
N ALA A 250 12.49 -2.67 -23.53
CA ALA A 250 12.02 -1.51 -24.27
C ALA A 250 12.74 -1.37 -25.61
N ALA A 251 11.97 -1.16 -26.68
CA ALA A 251 12.45 -0.70 -27.98
C ALA A 251 11.64 0.52 -28.43
N VAL A 252 12.29 1.51 -29.04
CA VAL A 252 11.62 2.75 -29.51
C VAL A 252 10.56 2.40 -30.54
N SER A 253 9.31 2.81 -30.30
CA SER A 253 8.16 2.54 -31.16
C SER A 253 7.53 3.79 -31.76
N ASP A 254 7.64 4.93 -31.07
CA ASP A 254 7.01 6.20 -31.47
C ASP A 254 7.75 7.39 -30.84
N THR A 255 7.37 8.62 -31.16
CA THR A 255 7.80 9.84 -30.46
C THR A 255 6.62 10.77 -30.20
N VAL A 256 6.61 11.40 -29.04
CA VAL A 256 5.53 12.28 -28.59
C VAL A 256 6.08 13.64 -28.19
N ALA A 257 5.45 14.72 -28.65
CA ALA A 257 5.77 16.08 -28.25
C ALA A 257 4.69 16.60 -27.30
N GLU A 258 5.06 17.42 -26.31
CA GLU A 258 4.05 18.17 -25.57
C GLU A 258 3.48 19.27 -26.46
N THR A 259 2.15 19.37 -26.52
CA THR A 259 1.43 20.37 -27.31
C THR A 259 0.59 21.30 -26.44
N ARG A 260 0.36 20.94 -25.18
CA ARG A 260 -0.26 21.78 -24.15
C ARG A 260 0.73 22.82 -23.65
N SER A 261 0.19 23.96 -23.22
CA SER A 261 0.91 24.95 -22.43
C SER A 261 1.23 24.45 -21.02
N ARG A 262 2.23 25.08 -20.38
CA ARG A 262 2.53 24.86 -18.95
C ARG A 262 1.31 25.12 -18.06
N ASP A 263 0.48 26.09 -18.43
CA ASP A 263 -0.79 26.41 -17.77
C ASP A 263 -1.84 25.29 -17.85
N GLU A 264 -1.87 24.54 -18.96
CA GLU A 264 -2.79 23.40 -19.13
C GLU A 264 -2.36 22.21 -18.28
N VAL A 265 -1.07 21.84 -18.33
CA VAL A 265 -0.51 20.81 -17.44
C VAL A 265 -0.68 21.20 -15.97
N ALA A 266 -0.45 22.47 -15.62
CA ALA A 266 -0.69 22.96 -14.26
C ALA A 266 -2.18 23.00 -13.86
N ARG A 267 -3.13 23.04 -14.80
CA ARG A 267 -4.56 22.86 -14.48
C ARG A 267 -4.86 21.40 -14.20
N GLU A 268 -4.35 20.49 -15.02
CA GLU A 268 -4.54 19.04 -14.88
C GLU A 268 -4.04 18.53 -13.52
N ILE A 269 -2.83 18.94 -13.10
CA ILE A 269 -2.27 18.64 -11.77
C ILE A 269 -3.11 19.25 -10.64
N ARG A 270 -3.59 20.49 -10.79
CA ARG A 270 -4.48 21.09 -9.77
C ARG A 270 -5.79 20.33 -9.64
N THR A 271 -6.39 19.88 -10.75
CA THR A 271 -7.63 19.11 -10.70
C THR A 271 -7.47 17.76 -10.03
N GLN A 272 -6.37 17.02 -10.26
CA GLN A 272 -6.07 15.83 -9.44
C GLN A 272 -5.95 16.14 -7.94
N LEU A 273 -5.52 17.35 -7.57
CA LEU A 273 -5.36 17.78 -6.17
C LEU A 273 -6.61 18.47 -5.57
N GLU A 274 -7.70 18.64 -6.33
CA GLU A 274 -8.95 19.27 -5.84
C GLU A 274 -9.62 18.44 -4.73
N GLN A 275 -9.42 17.11 -4.71
CA GLN A 275 -9.89 16.20 -3.66
C GLN A 275 -9.18 16.49 -2.32
N ALA A 276 -7.84 16.44 -2.31
CA ALA A 276 -7.02 16.69 -1.13
C ALA A 276 -7.18 18.13 -0.60
N ALA A 277 -7.38 19.11 -1.48
CA ALA A 277 -7.52 20.52 -1.10
C ALA A 277 -8.90 20.92 -0.53
N ARG A 278 -9.82 19.97 -0.29
CA ARG A 278 -11.15 20.26 0.30
C ARG A 278 -11.05 20.84 1.71
N ASN A 279 -10.15 20.29 2.53
CA ASN A 279 -9.95 20.64 3.94
C ASN A 279 -8.46 20.80 4.32
N SER A 280 -7.57 20.92 3.33
CA SER A 280 -6.11 20.91 3.53
C SER A 280 -5.40 21.88 2.59
N ASP A 281 -4.32 22.52 3.03
CA ASP A 281 -3.44 23.30 2.16
C ASP A 281 -2.45 22.35 1.47
N VAL A 282 -2.58 22.24 0.15
CA VAL A 282 -1.76 21.36 -0.69
C VAL A 282 -0.62 22.15 -1.32
N GLU A 283 0.60 21.64 -1.24
CA GLU A 283 1.80 22.22 -1.85
C GLU A 283 2.45 21.24 -2.81
N VAL A 284 2.55 21.59 -4.09
CA VAL A 284 3.28 20.76 -5.06
C VAL A 284 4.78 21.01 -4.84
N LEU A 285 5.45 20.05 -4.22
CA LEU A 285 6.89 20.10 -3.89
C LEU A 285 7.75 20.03 -5.16
N SER A 286 7.38 19.16 -6.11
CA SER A 286 8.09 19.02 -7.37
C SER A 286 7.19 18.60 -8.52
N VAL A 287 7.56 19.00 -9.74
CA VAL A 287 7.07 18.41 -10.99
C VAL A 287 8.29 18.05 -11.83
N LYS A 288 8.47 16.76 -12.13
CA LYS A 288 9.62 16.19 -12.83
C LYS A 288 9.16 15.55 -14.14
N VAL A 289 9.90 15.74 -15.22
CA VAL A 289 9.74 14.89 -16.42
C VAL A 289 10.33 13.53 -16.10
N GLY A 290 9.53 12.49 -16.32
CA GLY A 290 9.88 11.10 -16.09
C GLY A 290 9.26 10.20 -17.14
N TYR A 291 9.25 8.91 -16.86
CA TYR A 291 8.57 7.88 -17.65
C TYR A 291 7.77 6.98 -16.71
N TYR A 292 6.65 6.44 -17.19
CA TYR A 292 5.84 5.49 -16.43
C TYR A 292 5.80 4.11 -17.11
N ASP A 293 5.96 3.06 -16.31
CA ASP A 293 5.84 1.65 -16.70
C ASP A 293 4.83 0.95 -15.79
N ALA A 294 3.61 0.75 -16.31
CA ALA A 294 2.52 0.04 -15.63
C ALA A 294 2.74 -1.49 -15.57
N ASN A 295 3.94 -1.99 -15.89
CA ASN A 295 4.27 -3.37 -16.18
C ASN A 295 3.47 -3.99 -17.36
N ARG A 296 2.91 -3.16 -18.25
CA ARG A 296 2.05 -3.55 -19.39
C ARG A 296 2.82 -3.54 -20.72
N GLY A 297 2.38 -2.77 -21.72
CA GLY A 297 2.83 -2.83 -23.11
C GLY A 297 3.62 -1.61 -23.60
N TYR A 298 3.60 -0.50 -22.86
CA TYR A 298 4.34 0.72 -23.19
C TYR A 298 5.09 1.32 -21.99
N LEU A 299 6.21 1.97 -22.31
CA LEU A 299 6.97 2.85 -21.44
C LEU A 299 6.84 4.27 -22.04
N GLN A 300 6.06 5.12 -21.37
CA GLN A 300 5.60 6.41 -21.90
C GLN A 300 6.08 7.59 -21.03
N PRO A 301 6.38 8.77 -21.62
CA PRO A 301 6.82 9.94 -20.86
C PRO A 301 5.68 10.58 -20.08
N VAL A 302 5.99 11.07 -18.88
CA VAL A 302 5.03 11.68 -17.94
C VAL A 302 5.64 12.90 -17.25
N TYR A 303 4.76 13.82 -16.82
CA TYR A 303 5.01 14.69 -15.69
C TYR A 303 4.63 13.91 -14.42
N ARG A 304 5.62 13.49 -13.62
CA ARG A 304 5.38 13.07 -12.22
C ARG A 304 5.36 14.31 -11.35
N PHE A 305 4.36 14.45 -10.50
CA PHE A 305 4.37 15.44 -9.42
C PHE A 305 4.44 14.76 -8.06
N THR A 306 4.99 15.48 -7.09
CA THR A 306 4.90 15.13 -5.66
C THR A 306 4.32 16.31 -4.89
N SER A 307 3.38 16.03 -4.01
CA SER A 307 2.63 17.03 -3.26
C SER A 307 2.64 16.72 -1.77
N ARG A 308 2.56 17.77 -0.97
CA ARG A 308 2.45 17.73 0.49
C ARG A 308 1.08 18.28 0.92
N VAL A 309 0.41 17.63 1.85
CA VAL A 309 -0.97 17.94 2.25
C VAL A 309 -1.00 18.31 3.73
N HIS A 310 -1.19 19.60 4.01
CA HIS A 310 -1.29 20.12 5.38
C HIS A 310 -2.76 20.25 5.79
N HIS A 311 -3.27 19.34 6.62
CA HIS A 311 -4.69 19.34 7.03
C HIS A 311 -5.05 20.59 7.84
N LEU A 312 -6.03 21.36 7.37
CA LEU A 312 -6.51 22.55 8.08
C LEU A 312 -7.42 22.16 9.25
N GLU A 313 -7.34 22.91 10.34
CA GLU A 313 -8.01 22.58 11.60
C GLU A 313 -9.55 22.67 11.52
N THR A 314 -10.22 21.58 11.13
CA THR A 314 -11.69 21.48 11.15
C THR A 314 -12.25 21.22 12.56
N GLY A 315 -11.86 22.07 13.52
CA GLY A 315 -12.36 22.06 14.89
C GLY A 315 -11.53 21.25 15.90
N PRO A 316 -12.08 20.95 17.09
CA PRO A 316 -11.34 20.26 18.14
C PRO A 316 -11.13 18.79 17.81
N VAL A 317 -9.88 18.31 17.97
CA VAL A 317 -9.54 16.88 17.96
C VAL A 317 -10.51 16.12 18.86
N ARG A 318 -11.28 15.22 18.26
CA ARG A 318 -12.09 14.25 18.99
C ARG A 318 -11.39 12.90 18.94
N ASN A 319 -11.22 12.31 20.11
CA ASN A 319 -11.02 10.88 20.24
C ASN A 319 -12.25 10.36 21.00
N HIS A 320 -13.19 9.76 20.29
CA HIS A 320 -14.49 9.36 20.84
C HIS A 320 -14.37 8.29 21.95
N HIS A 321 -13.19 7.66 22.12
CA HIS A 321 -12.89 6.70 23.17
C HIS A 321 -12.18 7.29 24.41
N LEU A 322 -11.65 8.53 24.35
CA LEU A 322 -10.94 9.16 25.48
C LEU A 322 -11.69 10.39 26.01
N GLN A 323 -12.10 10.34 27.28
CA GLN A 323 -12.76 11.46 27.98
C GLN A 323 -11.81 12.64 28.27
N THR A 324 -10.51 12.45 28.10
CA THR A 324 -9.47 13.49 28.20
C THR A 324 -9.11 14.04 26.83
N PRO A 325 -9.10 15.38 26.62
CA PRO A 325 -8.58 15.98 25.41
C PRO A 325 -7.12 15.57 25.18
N VAL A 326 -6.83 15.01 24.01
CA VAL A 326 -5.45 14.77 23.58
C VAL A 326 -4.80 16.13 23.28
N LYS A 327 -3.51 16.28 23.61
CA LYS A 327 -2.79 17.52 23.28
C LYS A 327 -2.71 17.69 21.76
N LYS A 328 -3.05 18.90 21.31
CA LYS A 328 -3.05 19.32 19.90
C LYS A 328 -1.69 19.18 19.20
N GLU A 329 -0.61 19.27 19.98
CA GLU A 329 0.79 19.40 19.57
C GLU A 329 1.42 18.10 19.00
N SER A 330 0.64 17.06 18.66
CA SER A 330 1.18 15.72 18.36
C SER A 330 0.34 14.83 17.42
N LEU A 331 -0.51 15.40 16.56
CA LEU A 331 -1.54 14.63 15.83
C LEU A 331 -1.77 14.95 14.36
N THR A 332 -1.30 16.09 13.86
CA THR A 332 -1.31 16.44 12.43
C THR A 332 0.13 16.45 11.95
N ASP A 333 0.51 15.45 11.16
CA ASP A 333 1.69 15.56 10.28
C ASP A 333 1.23 16.08 8.90
N ASP A 334 2.16 16.30 7.98
CA ASP A 334 1.82 16.52 6.56
C ASP A 334 1.70 15.17 5.83
N ASP A 335 0.70 14.98 4.96
CA ASP A 335 0.65 13.80 4.09
C ASP A 335 1.48 14.01 2.82
N TYR A 336 1.87 12.93 2.16
CA TYR A 336 2.62 12.98 0.90
C TYR A 336 1.92 12.20 -0.20
N LEU A 337 1.57 12.91 -1.28
CA LEU A 337 0.96 12.35 -2.48
C LEU A 337 1.97 12.32 -3.63
N ILE A 338 1.84 11.31 -4.47
CA ILE A 338 2.44 11.22 -5.81
C ILE A 338 1.30 11.33 -6.83
N GLY A 339 1.61 11.70 -8.07
CA GLY A 339 0.64 11.62 -9.16
C GLY A 339 1.29 11.87 -10.52
N TYR A 340 0.57 11.53 -11.58
CA TYR A 340 1.09 11.52 -12.93
C TYR A 340 0.15 12.20 -13.92
N VAL A 341 0.75 12.91 -14.89
CA VAL A 341 0.09 13.47 -16.08
C VAL A 341 0.89 13.01 -17.30
N HIS A 342 0.22 12.49 -18.33
CA HIS A 342 0.90 12.04 -19.55
C HIS A 342 1.63 13.21 -20.24
N VAL A 343 2.64 12.94 -21.09
CA VAL A 343 3.23 13.98 -21.97
C VAL A 343 2.64 13.85 -23.38
N GLY A 344 2.03 14.91 -23.89
CA GLY A 344 1.38 14.95 -25.20
C GLY A 344 0.24 13.93 -25.33
N ARG A 345 0.50 12.81 -26.01
CA ARG A 345 -0.43 11.68 -26.18
C ARG A 345 -0.22 10.62 -25.10
N GLU A 346 -1.32 10.19 -24.48
CA GLU A 346 -1.37 8.97 -23.66
C GLU A 346 -1.39 7.70 -24.54
N TYR A 347 -0.62 6.69 -24.12
CA TYR A 347 -0.53 5.36 -24.76
C TYR A 347 -1.17 4.28 -23.89
N GLU A 348 -1.15 4.46 -22.57
CA GLU A 348 -1.91 3.67 -21.60
C GLU A 348 -2.35 4.54 -20.41
N GLU A 349 -3.42 4.14 -19.73
CA GLU A 349 -3.95 4.77 -18.51
C GLU A 349 -2.90 4.89 -17.39
N LEU A 350 -2.73 6.09 -16.83
CA LEU A 350 -1.86 6.39 -15.69
C LEU A 350 -2.60 6.33 -14.33
N PRO A 351 -1.89 6.12 -13.20
CA PRO A 351 -2.44 6.36 -11.87
C PRO A 351 -2.85 7.83 -11.73
N SER A 352 -3.99 8.06 -11.09
CA SER A 352 -4.66 9.36 -11.07
C SER A 352 -5.47 9.53 -9.78
N LEU A 353 -5.25 10.65 -9.09
CA LEU A 353 -5.91 11.01 -7.83
C LEU A 353 -7.38 11.46 -8.02
N LEU A 354 -7.95 11.11 -9.17
CA LEU A 354 -9.36 11.26 -9.56
C LEU A 354 -10.07 9.91 -9.70
N ARG A 355 -9.37 8.80 -9.45
CA ARG A 355 -9.99 7.49 -9.31
C ARG A 355 -10.86 7.47 -8.05
N SER A 356 -11.90 6.64 -8.10
CA SER A 356 -12.65 6.18 -6.93
C SER A 356 -12.65 4.65 -6.95
N PRO A 357 -12.64 3.99 -5.78
CA PRO A 357 -12.69 2.54 -5.69
C PRO A 357 -14.00 1.99 -6.27
N ARG A 358 -13.92 0.81 -6.90
CA ARG A 358 -15.08 0.08 -7.44
C ARG A 358 -16.01 -0.41 -6.33
N GLN A 359 -15.48 -0.61 -5.12
CA GLN A 359 -16.27 -0.87 -3.92
C GLN A 359 -15.85 0.07 -2.78
N GLN A 360 -16.63 1.14 -2.61
CA GLN A 360 -16.54 2.04 -1.45
C GLN A 360 -16.67 1.27 -0.11
N PRO A 361 -15.93 1.64 0.94
CA PRO A 361 -16.03 1.00 2.26
C PRO A 361 -17.41 1.19 2.90
N THR A 362 -17.77 0.23 3.77
CA THR A 362 -19.07 0.22 4.46
C THR A 362 -18.95 0.63 5.93
N SER A 363 -20.05 1.08 6.53
CA SER A 363 -20.08 1.32 7.98
C SER A 363 -20.09 0.01 8.78
N PRO A 364 -19.23 -0.17 9.80
CA PRO A 364 -19.22 -1.40 10.60
C PRO A 364 -20.46 -1.51 11.50
N PRO A 365 -20.87 -2.73 11.93
CA PRO A 365 -22.12 -2.96 12.64
C PRO A 365 -22.27 -2.13 13.93
N GLY A 366 -23.25 -1.23 13.94
CA GLY A 366 -23.54 -0.37 15.08
C GLY A 366 -22.74 0.93 15.17
N ALA A 367 -21.97 1.31 14.13
CA ALA A 367 -21.53 2.69 13.96
C ALA A 367 -22.73 3.64 13.80
N SER A 368 -22.63 4.89 14.27
CA SER A 368 -23.71 5.85 14.10
C SER A 368 -23.61 6.56 12.75
N ILE A 369 -24.72 6.61 12.00
CA ILE A 369 -24.78 7.17 10.64
C ILE A 369 -24.41 8.68 10.60
N LYS A 370 -24.31 9.34 11.76
CA LYS A 370 -23.87 10.75 11.89
C LYS A 370 -22.34 10.93 11.99
N GLU A 371 -21.58 9.84 12.09
CA GLU A 371 -20.11 9.84 12.24
C GLU A 371 -19.40 9.24 11.00
N VAL A 372 -20.16 9.07 9.92
CA VAL A 372 -19.71 8.56 8.62
C VAL A 372 -19.52 9.71 7.63
N SER A 373 -18.68 9.50 6.63
CA SER A 373 -18.30 10.47 5.59
C SER A 373 -19.52 11.13 4.92
N PRO A 374 -19.47 12.43 4.55
CA PRO A 374 -20.54 13.06 3.74
C PRO A 374 -20.69 12.45 2.33
N PHE A 375 -19.81 11.53 1.96
CA PHE A 375 -19.79 10.74 0.74
C PHE A 375 -20.82 9.58 0.76
N ASP A 376 -21.33 9.14 1.92
CA ASP A 376 -22.22 7.97 2.13
C ASP A 376 -23.65 8.08 1.50
N SER A 377 -23.87 9.03 0.59
CA SER A 377 -25.17 9.29 -0.06
C SER A 377 -25.57 8.28 -1.15
N VAL A 378 -24.70 7.33 -1.49
CA VAL A 378 -24.99 6.23 -2.42
C VAL A 378 -25.50 5.02 -1.64
N ALA A 379 -26.60 4.42 -2.10
CA ALA A 379 -27.21 3.29 -1.42
C ALA A 379 -26.27 2.06 -1.37
N GLN A 380 -25.71 1.78 -0.19
CA GLN A 380 -24.84 0.64 0.05
C GLN A 380 -25.58 -0.67 -0.27
N THR A 381 -25.13 -1.38 -1.30
CA THR A 381 -25.51 -2.79 -1.49
C THR A 381 -24.79 -3.59 -0.40
N PRO A 382 -25.48 -4.42 0.40
CA PRO A 382 -24.80 -5.29 1.37
C PRO A 382 -23.74 -6.14 0.66
N PRO A 383 -22.54 -6.34 1.23
CA PRO A 383 -21.52 -7.17 0.61
C PRO A 383 -22.11 -8.55 0.33
N LEU A 384 -21.95 -9.01 -0.92
CA LEU A 384 -22.35 -10.35 -1.31
C LEU A 384 -21.68 -11.34 -0.37
N ILE A 385 -22.49 -12.15 0.34
CA ILE A 385 -21.98 -13.19 1.23
C ILE A 385 -21.38 -14.30 0.36
N GLN A 386 -20.13 -14.10 -0.06
CA GLN A 386 -19.33 -15.13 -0.68
C GLN A 386 -19.19 -16.29 0.31
N GLN A 387 -19.31 -17.52 -0.19
CA GLN A 387 -19.12 -18.69 0.64
C GLN A 387 -17.64 -18.78 1.03
N VAL A 388 -17.33 -18.40 2.27
CA VAL A 388 -15.98 -18.54 2.85
C VAL A 388 -15.61 -20.02 2.85
N SER A 389 -14.70 -20.40 1.97
CA SER A 389 -14.04 -21.69 1.96
C SER A 389 -13.27 -21.87 3.27
N ALA A 390 -13.34 -23.06 3.88
CA ALA A 390 -12.75 -23.31 5.20
C ALA A 390 -11.21 -23.30 5.18
N ASP A 391 -10.59 -23.48 4.01
CA ASP A 391 -9.14 -23.57 3.79
C ASP A 391 -8.50 -22.26 3.26
N ASP A 392 -9.30 -21.20 3.06
CA ASP A 392 -8.86 -19.96 2.42
C ASP A 392 -8.78 -18.79 3.43
N PRO A 393 -7.66 -18.01 3.47
CA PRO A 393 -7.54 -16.86 4.34
C PRO A 393 -8.62 -15.79 4.10
N THR A 394 -9.27 -15.35 5.18
CA THR A 394 -10.22 -14.23 5.14
C THR A 394 -9.51 -12.89 5.31
N ILE A 395 -9.91 -11.90 4.52
CA ILE A 395 -9.32 -10.56 4.46
C ILE A 395 -10.27 -9.53 5.10
N GLY A 396 -9.70 -8.55 5.80
CA GLY A 396 -10.38 -7.35 6.27
C GLY A 396 -9.61 -6.08 5.95
N CYS A 397 -10.26 -5.12 5.28
CA CYS A 397 -9.74 -3.79 5.02
C CYS A 397 -10.43 -2.77 5.94
N TYR A 398 -9.63 -1.99 6.68
CA TYR A 398 -10.07 -0.97 7.63
C TYR A 398 -9.49 0.38 7.20
N ILE A 399 -10.31 1.28 6.66
CA ILE A 399 -9.84 2.47 5.93
C ILE A 399 -10.20 3.76 6.68
N VAL A 400 -9.25 4.69 6.80
CA VAL A 400 -9.42 5.99 7.48
C VAL A 400 -10.63 6.78 6.95
N ARG A 401 -11.40 7.37 7.86
CA ARG A 401 -12.63 8.11 7.53
C ARG A 401 -12.37 9.56 7.13
N ASN A 402 -13.19 10.02 6.18
CA ASN A 402 -13.34 11.43 5.82
C ASN A 402 -12.02 12.10 5.40
N ASP A 403 -11.24 11.36 4.62
CA ASP A 403 -9.90 11.67 4.14
C ASP A 403 -9.84 11.48 2.60
N ASN A 404 -8.65 11.35 2.01
CA ASN A 404 -8.50 11.12 0.57
C ASN A 404 -9.05 9.75 0.12
N GLU A 405 -9.62 9.67 -1.09
CA GLU A 405 -10.16 8.41 -1.65
C GLU A 405 -9.05 7.42 -2.05
N ASN A 406 -7.82 7.90 -2.30
CA ASN A 406 -6.65 7.05 -2.56
C ASN A 406 -6.46 5.95 -1.50
N TRP A 407 -6.72 6.21 -0.22
CA TRP A 407 -6.67 5.21 0.85
C TRP A 407 -7.60 4.01 0.62
N SER A 408 -8.68 4.19 -0.15
CA SER A 408 -9.58 3.09 -0.56
C SER A 408 -9.11 2.41 -1.85
N ASP A 409 -8.43 3.14 -2.74
CA ASP A 409 -7.80 2.55 -3.92
C ASP A 409 -6.56 1.71 -3.56
N ASP A 410 -5.75 2.10 -2.56
CA ASP A 410 -4.65 1.28 -1.99
C ASP A 410 -5.17 -0.07 -1.46
N ALA A 411 -6.28 -0.07 -0.71
CA ALA A 411 -6.95 -1.28 -0.24
C ALA A 411 -7.61 -2.11 -1.35
N GLU A 412 -8.04 -1.47 -2.45
CA GLU A 412 -8.50 -2.16 -3.66
C GLU A 412 -7.32 -2.79 -4.41
N GLU A 413 -6.18 -2.10 -4.52
CA GLU A 413 -4.96 -2.61 -5.17
C GLU A 413 -4.42 -3.83 -4.43
N PHE A 414 -4.40 -3.80 -3.09
CA PHE A 414 -4.09 -4.97 -2.26
C PHE A 414 -5.05 -6.14 -2.51
N SER A 415 -6.36 -5.87 -2.64
CA SER A 415 -7.39 -6.88 -2.89
C SER A 415 -7.30 -7.50 -4.30
N ASP A 416 -6.98 -6.67 -5.29
CA ASP A 416 -6.75 -7.09 -6.68
C ASP A 416 -5.44 -7.86 -6.80
N GLY A 417 -4.36 -7.42 -6.15
CA GLY A 417 -3.09 -8.14 -6.06
C GLY A 417 -3.28 -9.54 -5.47
N LEU A 418 -4.00 -9.67 -4.34
CA LEU A 418 -4.30 -10.98 -3.73
C LEU A 418 -5.06 -11.92 -4.67
N THR A 419 -5.93 -11.37 -5.53
CA THR A 419 -6.78 -12.14 -6.43
C THR A 419 -6.25 -12.21 -7.86
N SER A 420 -5.16 -11.53 -8.20
CA SER A 420 -4.55 -11.53 -9.54
C SER A 420 -4.01 -12.92 -9.91
N THR A 421 -3.20 -13.50 -9.03
CA THR A 421 -2.55 -14.81 -9.18
C THR A 421 -3.28 -15.94 -8.46
N SER A 422 -4.25 -15.66 -7.60
CA SER A 422 -4.90 -16.66 -6.74
C SER A 422 -6.43 -16.58 -6.77
N SER A 423 -7.09 -17.66 -6.35
CA SER A 423 -8.52 -17.72 -6.06
C SER A 423 -8.82 -18.01 -4.59
N ARG A 424 -7.80 -17.93 -3.73
CA ARG A 424 -7.79 -18.48 -2.36
C ARG A 424 -8.03 -17.45 -1.26
N PHE A 425 -8.76 -16.39 -1.55
CA PHE A 425 -8.98 -15.29 -0.61
C PHE A 425 -10.44 -14.88 -0.61
N THR A 426 -10.97 -14.53 0.57
CA THR A 426 -12.33 -14.00 0.69
C THR A 426 -12.29 -12.71 1.50
N LEU A 427 -12.60 -11.59 0.85
CA LEU A 427 -12.80 -10.30 1.49
C LEU A 427 -14.13 -10.34 2.26
N ILE A 428 -14.07 -10.35 3.59
CA ILE A 428 -15.27 -10.43 4.45
C ILE A 428 -15.57 -9.14 5.21
N GLN A 429 -14.63 -8.20 5.26
CA GLN A 429 -14.81 -6.85 5.80
C GLN A 429 -14.11 -5.86 4.87
N ASN A 430 -14.86 -4.89 4.32
CA ASN A 430 -14.31 -3.68 3.70
C ASN A 430 -15.07 -2.50 4.33
N VAL A 431 -14.43 -1.85 5.29
CA VAL A 431 -15.12 -0.97 6.24
C VAL A 431 -14.34 0.29 6.57
N TRP A 432 -15.09 1.37 6.80
CA TRP A 432 -14.58 2.57 7.44
C TRP A 432 -14.05 2.24 8.84
N ALA A 433 -12.84 2.70 9.15
CA ALA A 433 -12.12 2.37 10.38
C ALA A 433 -12.60 3.20 11.59
N PHE A 434 -12.85 2.54 12.72
CA PHE A 434 -13.14 3.13 14.03
C PHE A 434 -12.24 2.51 15.11
N PRO A 435 -11.79 3.24 16.14
CA PRO A 435 -10.83 2.71 17.12
C PRO A 435 -11.35 1.48 17.85
N ASP A 436 -12.66 1.42 18.08
CA ASP A 436 -13.35 0.29 18.68
C ASP A 436 -13.04 -1.05 17.98
N GLN A 437 -12.85 -1.06 16.65
CA GLN A 437 -12.54 -2.28 15.88
C GLN A 437 -11.15 -2.86 16.21
N PHE A 438 -10.30 -2.08 16.87
CA PHE A 438 -8.96 -2.45 17.32
C PHE A 438 -8.90 -2.62 18.85
N VAL A 439 -9.73 -1.89 19.61
CA VAL A 439 -9.72 -1.94 21.08
C VAL A 439 -10.92 -2.68 21.70
N GLY A 440 -12.13 -2.11 21.69
CA GLY A 440 -13.28 -2.66 22.44
C GLY A 440 -14.02 -3.81 21.76
N LYS A 441 -14.12 -3.75 20.43
CA LYS A 441 -14.70 -4.75 19.53
C LYS A 441 -13.65 -5.51 18.71
N ALA A 442 -12.38 -5.51 19.14
CA ALA A 442 -11.30 -6.24 18.45
C ALA A 442 -11.70 -7.66 18.00
N ASN A 443 -12.38 -8.41 18.88
CA ASN A 443 -12.67 -9.83 18.67
C ASN A 443 -13.66 -10.16 17.52
N PRO A 444 -14.83 -9.51 17.38
CA PRO A 444 -15.69 -9.66 16.19
C PRO A 444 -15.16 -8.92 14.94
N GLU A 445 -14.30 -7.92 15.10
CA GLU A 445 -13.75 -7.09 14.03
C GLU A 445 -12.36 -7.62 13.61
N ILE A 446 -11.25 -6.90 13.88
CA ILE A 446 -9.91 -7.24 13.36
C ILE A 446 -9.43 -8.66 13.73
N ASN A 447 -9.82 -9.22 14.88
CA ASN A 447 -9.41 -10.56 15.30
C ASN A 447 -10.18 -11.69 14.56
N ASN A 448 -11.20 -11.35 13.77
CA ASN A 448 -12.10 -12.28 13.07
C ASN A 448 -11.68 -12.55 11.61
N VAL A 449 -10.87 -11.68 11.00
CA VAL A 449 -10.21 -11.95 9.72
C VAL A 449 -8.90 -12.74 9.94
N ASN A 450 -8.35 -13.39 8.92
CA ASN A 450 -7.00 -13.98 9.01
C ASN A 450 -5.89 -12.96 8.72
N VAL A 451 -6.20 -12.01 7.85
CA VAL A 451 -5.31 -10.97 7.35
C VAL A 451 -6.05 -9.65 7.44
N ALA A 452 -5.47 -8.66 8.11
CA ALA A 452 -5.98 -7.31 8.17
C ALA A 452 -5.06 -6.36 7.40
N ILE A 453 -5.63 -5.44 6.64
CA ILE A 453 -4.95 -4.24 6.13
C ILE A 453 -5.63 -3.00 6.72
N THR A 454 -4.82 -2.06 7.20
CA THR A 454 -5.30 -0.82 7.84
C THR A 454 -4.65 0.36 7.14
N GLU A 455 -5.48 1.14 6.45
CA GLU A 455 -5.13 2.31 5.65
C GLU A 455 -5.34 3.56 6.50
N ALA A 456 -4.27 4.19 6.96
CA ALA A 456 -4.35 5.21 8.01
C ALA A 456 -3.11 6.13 8.10
N HIS A 457 -3.29 7.34 8.61
CA HIS A 457 -2.16 8.18 9.02
C HIS A 457 -1.55 7.70 10.33
N GLY A 458 -0.23 7.85 10.47
CA GLY A 458 0.55 7.12 11.46
C GLY A 458 1.65 7.92 12.15
N ASN A 459 2.00 7.47 13.33
CA ASN A 459 3.08 7.96 14.17
C ASN A 459 3.55 6.78 15.04
N TRP A 460 4.68 6.90 15.72
CA TRP A 460 5.27 5.85 16.55
C TRP A 460 4.25 5.19 17.50
N TRP A 461 3.96 3.91 17.25
CA TRP A 461 2.98 3.09 17.98
C TRP A 461 1.52 3.60 17.97
N LEU A 462 1.10 4.43 17.02
CA LEU A 462 -0.30 4.83 16.87
C LEU A 462 -0.70 5.13 15.42
N PHE A 463 -2.00 5.10 15.14
CA PHE A 463 -2.57 5.57 13.87
C PHE A 463 -3.94 6.23 14.11
N THR A 464 -4.37 7.12 13.22
CA THR A 464 -5.70 7.75 13.26
C THR A 464 -6.70 6.93 12.45
N THR A 465 -7.99 6.99 12.80
CA THR A 465 -9.06 6.42 11.96
C THR A 465 -10.09 7.46 11.48
N TYR A 466 -9.83 8.74 11.74
CA TYR A 466 -10.59 9.88 11.23
C TYR A 466 -9.63 11.02 10.86
N MET A 467 -9.53 11.33 9.57
CA MET A 467 -8.53 12.27 9.02
C MET A 467 -7.08 11.95 9.46
N ASN A 468 -6.12 12.82 9.12
CA ASN A 468 -4.84 12.94 9.82
C ASN A 468 -4.96 13.79 11.11
N ASN A 469 -5.91 13.49 12.01
CA ASN A 469 -5.96 14.13 13.35
C ASN A 469 -6.81 13.44 14.44
N GLY A 470 -7.80 12.61 14.10
CA GLY A 470 -8.86 12.19 15.02
C GLY A 470 -8.96 10.67 15.23
N ASP A 471 -9.71 10.29 16.27
CA ASP A 471 -10.04 8.89 16.62
C ASP A 471 -8.81 7.96 16.54
N ILE A 472 -7.90 8.14 17.49
CA ILE A 472 -6.58 7.51 17.52
C ILE A 472 -6.65 6.10 18.12
N VAL A 473 -6.03 5.14 17.44
CA VAL A 473 -5.64 3.84 18.00
C VAL A 473 -4.18 3.91 18.41
N ASN A 474 -3.91 3.92 19.71
CA ASN A 474 -2.57 3.69 20.24
C ASN A 474 -2.41 2.18 20.51
N ILE A 475 -1.28 1.62 20.06
CA ILE A 475 -0.97 0.20 20.22
C ILE A 475 -0.93 -0.22 21.70
N THR A 476 -0.68 0.70 22.65
CA THR A 476 -0.78 0.39 24.09
C THR A 476 -2.19 0.08 24.58
N ASP A 477 -3.21 0.49 23.84
CA ASP A 477 -4.61 0.48 24.28
C ASP A 477 -5.34 -0.75 23.72
N ILE A 478 -4.70 -1.49 22.82
CA ILE A 478 -5.08 -2.84 22.41
C ILE A 478 -5.15 -3.73 23.67
N PRO A 479 -6.25 -4.49 23.90
CA PRO A 479 -6.39 -5.33 25.08
C PRO A 479 -5.24 -6.31 25.32
N SER A 480 -4.94 -6.60 26.59
CA SER A 480 -3.86 -7.52 26.99
C SER A 480 -4.07 -8.98 26.54
N THR A 481 -5.29 -9.32 26.11
CA THR A 481 -5.60 -10.59 25.42
C THR A 481 -4.98 -10.69 24.03
N GLY A 482 -4.64 -9.56 23.39
CA GLY A 482 -3.99 -9.44 22.10
C GLY A 482 -4.75 -10.05 20.91
N TYR A 483 -4.11 -10.02 19.75
CA TYR A 483 -4.64 -10.55 18.50
C TYR A 483 -4.08 -11.94 18.16
N GLY A 484 -4.87 -12.72 17.43
CA GLY A 484 -4.63 -14.10 17.07
C GLY A 484 -4.83 -15.11 18.21
N GLY A 485 -5.43 -14.70 19.33
CA GLY A 485 -5.63 -15.55 20.51
C GLY A 485 -6.50 -16.80 20.27
N ALA A 486 -6.70 -17.61 21.32
CA ALA A 486 -7.58 -18.76 21.24
C ALA A 486 -9.03 -18.32 20.90
N GLY A 487 -9.62 -18.92 19.86
CA GLY A 487 -10.92 -18.50 19.32
C GLY A 487 -10.86 -17.44 18.21
N HIS A 488 -9.67 -16.94 17.85
CA HIS A 488 -9.51 -15.82 16.90
C HIS A 488 -8.63 -16.16 15.69
N ARG A 489 -8.88 -15.49 14.57
CA ARG A 489 -8.38 -15.83 13.23
C ARG A 489 -7.13 -15.03 12.80
N LEU A 490 -6.90 -13.83 13.33
CA LEU A 490 -5.87 -12.92 12.81
C LEU A 490 -4.46 -13.50 12.99
N ARG A 491 -3.67 -13.49 11.91
CA ARG A 491 -2.25 -13.91 11.87
C ARG A 491 -1.35 -12.83 11.30
N TYR A 492 -1.85 -12.08 10.31
CA TYR A 492 -1.08 -11.09 9.56
C TYR A 492 -1.79 -9.73 9.61
N TRP A 493 -1.04 -8.67 9.87
CA TRP A 493 -1.58 -7.30 9.90
C TRP A 493 -0.65 -6.36 9.13
N ILE A 494 -1.14 -5.79 8.04
CA ILE A 494 -0.55 -4.63 7.38
C ILE A 494 -1.12 -3.37 8.04
N ILE A 495 -0.26 -2.47 8.46
CA ILE A 495 -0.62 -1.09 8.83
C ILE A 495 0.02 -0.20 7.77
N HIS A 496 -0.72 0.11 6.71
CA HIS A 496 -0.28 0.97 5.63
C HIS A 496 -0.35 2.41 6.12
N SER A 497 0.75 2.87 6.71
CA SER A 497 0.77 4.03 7.59
C SER A 497 2.19 4.49 7.93
N CYS A 498 2.39 5.81 8.05
CA CYS A 498 3.68 6.42 8.42
C CYS A 498 4.17 5.95 9.80
N GLU A 499 5.45 5.60 9.90
CA GLU A 499 6.21 5.43 11.16
C GLU A 499 5.64 4.50 12.26
N VAL A 500 4.57 3.74 12.05
CA VAL A 500 3.88 3.04 13.15
C VAL A 500 4.80 2.05 13.88
N ILE A 501 5.79 1.47 13.18
CA ILE A 501 6.82 0.58 13.75
C ILE A 501 8.18 1.30 13.90
N PRO A 502 8.43 2.02 15.01
CA PRO A 502 9.77 2.55 15.33
C PRO A 502 10.73 1.44 15.75
N THR A 503 12.03 1.64 15.52
CA THR A 503 13.06 0.60 15.73
C THR A 503 14.22 1.08 16.62
N GLY A 504 15.25 0.23 16.76
CA GLY A 504 16.49 0.55 17.48
C GLY A 504 17.38 1.61 16.78
N PHE A 505 16.98 2.11 15.60
CA PHE A 505 17.53 3.36 15.05
C PHE A 505 16.84 4.60 15.66
N ASP A 506 15.55 4.47 15.96
CA ASP A 506 14.68 5.59 16.30
C ASP A 506 14.75 5.89 17.79
N LEU A 507 14.48 4.87 18.61
CA LEU A 507 14.27 4.97 20.06
C LEU A 507 14.82 3.73 20.79
N LYS A 508 15.09 3.85 22.10
CA LYS A 508 15.67 2.75 22.89
C LYS A 508 14.67 1.68 23.34
N ASN A 509 13.43 2.06 23.68
CA ASN A 509 12.47 1.19 24.37
C ASN A 509 11.34 0.69 23.44
N TYR A 510 11.63 0.53 22.16
CA TYR A 510 10.60 0.41 21.11
C TYR A 510 9.80 -0.90 21.12
N ALA A 511 10.41 -2.01 21.51
CA ALA A 511 9.78 -3.32 21.48
C ALA A 511 8.70 -3.55 22.56
N ALA A 512 8.76 -2.83 23.69
CA ALA A 512 7.94 -3.12 24.87
C ALA A 512 6.43 -2.98 24.59
N ARG A 513 6.03 -1.95 23.85
CA ARG A 513 4.61 -1.67 23.52
C ARG A 513 3.99 -2.68 22.57
N TRP A 514 4.78 -3.46 21.85
CA TRP A 514 4.27 -4.47 20.91
C TRP A 514 4.00 -5.82 21.57
N TRP A 515 4.48 -6.05 22.80
CA TRP A 515 4.50 -7.39 23.37
C TRP A 515 3.10 -7.95 23.65
N HIS A 516 2.14 -7.17 24.14
CA HIS A 516 0.80 -7.70 24.44
C HIS A 516 0.01 -8.06 23.17
N VAL A 517 0.17 -7.27 22.10
CA VAL A 517 -0.52 -7.42 20.79
C VAL A 517 -0.41 -8.85 20.24
N PHE A 518 0.75 -9.48 20.33
CA PHE A 518 0.98 -10.83 19.78
C PHE A 518 0.43 -11.94 20.71
N SER A 519 -0.85 -12.31 20.57
CA SER A 519 -1.46 -13.47 21.28
C SER A 519 -1.43 -14.77 20.45
N GLY A 520 -1.37 -14.60 19.13
CA GLY A 520 -1.17 -15.64 18.13
C GLY A 520 -0.93 -15.11 16.70
N LEU A 521 -0.77 -13.79 16.56
CA LEU A 521 -0.20 -13.14 15.37
C LEU A 521 1.17 -13.74 15.00
N HIS A 522 1.40 -13.86 13.70
CA HIS A 522 2.67 -14.24 13.10
C HIS A 522 3.51 -13.00 12.84
N SER A 523 2.99 -12.04 12.07
CA SER A 523 3.72 -10.84 11.68
C SER A 523 2.81 -9.61 11.58
N ILE A 524 3.37 -8.44 11.91
CA ILE A 524 2.85 -7.10 11.62
C ILE A 524 3.85 -6.42 10.69
N VAL A 525 3.38 -5.70 9.68
CA VAL A 525 4.21 -4.96 8.72
C VAL A 525 3.68 -3.54 8.54
N SER A 526 4.60 -2.57 8.37
CA SER A 526 4.29 -1.14 8.25
C SER A 526 5.52 -0.36 7.77
N TYR A 527 5.44 0.96 7.71
CA TYR A 527 6.61 1.82 7.51
C TYR A 527 7.26 2.18 8.85
N ARG A 528 8.57 2.40 8.78
CA ARG A 528 9.41 2.96 9.84
C ARG A 528 9.51 4.48 9.74
N THR A 529 9.42 5.01 8.52
CA THR A 529 9.54 6.43 8.17
C THR A 529 8.23 6.94 7.58
N ILE A 530 8.20 8.23 7.22
CA ILE A 530 7.14 8.79 6.37
C ILE A 530 7.07 7.99 5.06
N MET A 531 5.84 7.78 4.57
CA MET A 531 5.51 7.07 3.32
C MET A 531 4.74 8.01 2.37
N ARG A 532 4.31 7.49 1.21
CA ARG A 532 3.32 8.13 0.34
C ARG A 532 2.04 7.31 0.34
N ILE A 533 0.92 7.98 0.09
CA ILE A 533 -0.36 7.34 -0.25
C ILE A 533 -0.33 7.06 -1.77
N ASP A 534 -0.85 5.92 -2.22
CA ASP A 534 -0.74 5.45 -3.62
C ASP A 534 0.74 5.32 -4.07
N ASP A 535 1.53 4.50 -3.37
CA ASP A 535 2.99 4.36 -3.57
C ASP A 535 3.43 3.16 -4.44
N ASP A 536 2.49 2.57 -5.19
CA ASP A 536 2.68 1.38 -6.03
C ASP A 536 3.27 0.15 -5.28
N VAL A 537 3.01 -0.03 -3.96
CA VAL A 537 3.46 -1.22 -3.18
C VAL A 537 2.36 -2.27 -2.97
N SER A 538 1.14 -1.85 -2.64
CA SER A 538 0.11 -2.73 -2.05
C SER A 538 -0.27 -3.92 -2.93
N GLY A 539 -0.48 -3.69 -4.23
CA GLY A 539 -0.78 -4.71 -5.24
C GLY A 539 0.39 -5.65 -5.51
N PRO A 540 1.59 -5.17 -5.86
CA PRO A 540 2.79 -5.99 -6.03
C PRO A 540 3.14 -6.84 -4.80
N PHE A 541 2.96 -6.31 -3.59
CA PHE A 541 3.11 -7.04 -2.33
C PHE A 541 2.07 -8.16 -2.21
N ALA A 542 0.79 -7.85 -2.45
CA ALA A 542 -0.29 -8.81 -2.39
C ALA A 542 -0.16 -9.93 -3.45
N GLU A 543 0.26 -9.60 -4.67
CA GLU A 543 0.52 -10.55 -5.77
C GLU A 543 1.50 -11.66 -5.35
N VAL A 544 2.66 -11.28 -4.83
CA VAL A 544 3.71 -12.26 -4.46
C VAL A 544 3.37 -13.01 -3.18
N VAL A 545 2.67 -12.37 -2.25
CA VAL A 545 2.16 -13.03 -1.04
C VAL A 545 1.04 -14.04 -1.37
N ALA A 546 0.21 -13.78 -2.38
CA ALA A 546 -0.78 -14.73 -2.89
C ALA A 546 -0.15 -15.99 -3.51
N LEU A 547 1.07 -15.89 -4.04
CA LEU A 547 1.89 -17.05 -4.45
C LEU A 547 2.49 -17.83 -3.25
N GLY A 548 2.27 -17.40 -2.01
CA GLY A 548 2.75 -18.11 -0.82
C GLY A 548 4.21 -17.84 -0.47
N VAL A 549 4.75 -16.71 -0.91
CA VAL A 549 6.07 -16.18 -0.53
C VAL A 549 6.04 -15.66 0.93
N PRO A 550 7.16 -15.68 1.70
CA PRO A 550 7.19 -15.23 3.10
C PRO A 550 6.68 -13.80 3.32
N PHE A 551 5.67 -13.65 4.19
CA PHE A 551 4.94 -12.39 4.37
C PHE A 551 5.84 -11.20 4.75
N ALA A 552 6.71 -11.38 5.75
CA ALA A 552 7.60 -10.31 6.21
C ALA A 552 8.73 -10.00 5.20
N SER A 553 9.22 -11.00 4.45
CA SER A 553 10.22 -10.78 3.41
C SER A 553 9.63 -9.98 2.25
N SER A 554 8.41 -10.32 1.79
CA SER A 554 7.75 -9.61 0.69
C SER A 554 7.57 -8.13 0.99
N TRP A 555 7.14 -7.79 2.21
CA TRP A 555 6.96 -6.38 2.61
C TRP A 555 8.26 -5.59 2.54
N ILE A 556 9.34 -6.16 3.10
CA ILE A 556 10.66 -5.52 3.07
C ILE A 556 11.12 -5.34 1.63
N PHE A 557 10.95 -6.36 0.77
CA PHE A 557 11.51 -6.37 -0.57
C PHE A 557 10.75 -5.50 -1.57
N GLU A 558 9.42 -5.42 -1.49
CA GLU A 558 8.63 -4.56 -2.40
C GLU A 558 8.79 -3.08 -2.06
N VAL A 559 8.69 -2.69 -0.79
CA VAL A 559 8.90 -1.28 -0.38
C VAL A 559 10.33 -0.81 -0.68
N SER A 560 11.35 -1.67 -0.47
CA SER A 560 12.76 -1.34 -0.80
C SER A 560 13.02 -1.17 -2.31
N ASN A 561 12.04 -1.50 -3.15
CA ASN A 561 12.11 -1.60 -4.61
C ASN A 561 11.03 -0.74 -5.31
N ALA A 562 10.34 0.13 -4.58
CA ALA A 562 9.28 0.98 -5.10
C ALA A 562 9.84 2.32 -5.62
N ASP A 563 9.80 2.52 -6.95
CA ASP A 563 10.21 3.78 -7.61
C ASP A 563 9.40 5.02 -7.18
N ALA A 564 8.32 4.86 -6.42
CA ALA A 564 7.59 5.96 -5.78
C ALA A 564 8.47 6.80 -4.85
N TYR A 565 9.61 6.28 -4.38
CA TYR A 565 10.60 6.97 -3.55
C TYR A 565 11.90 7.21 -4.33
N ASP A 566 12.29 8.47 -4.53
CA ASP A 566 13.60 8.79 -5.10
C ASP A 566 14.72 8.63 -4.07
N ASP A 567 15.95 8.40 -4.54
CA ASP A 567 17.14 8.14 -3.72
C ASP A 567 17.50 9.23 -2.70
N ASP A 568 17.00 10.45 -2.92
CA ASP A 568 17.17 11.63 -2.07
C ASP A 568 15.84 12.15 -1.47
N ASP A 569 14.71 11.43 -1.64
CA ASP A 569 13.42 11.82 -1.07
C ASP A 569 13.46 11.66 0.46
N ARG A 570 13.72 12.77 1.16
CA ARG A 570 13.87 12.83 2.61
C ARG A 570 12.87 13.77 3.25
N GLU A 571 12.43 13.43 4.45
CA GLU A 571 11.56 14.27 5.27
C GLU A 571 11.92 14.18 6.77
N LEU A 572 11.53 15.21 7.53
CA LEU A 572 11.58 15.20 8.98
C LEU A 572 10.56 14.20 9.53
N ASN A 573 11.07 13.22 10.27
CA ASN A 573 10.24 12.27 10.98
C ASN A 573 9.79 12.82 12.35
N HIS A 574 8.92 12.11 13.08
CA HIS A 574 8.43 12.51 14.40
C HIS A 574 9.52 12.68 15.49
N ALA A 575 10.78 12.33 15.20
CA ALA A 575 11.94 12.63 16.04
C ALA A 575 12.61 13.99 15.73
N ASN A 576 12.16 14.71 14.70
CA ASN A 576 12.89 15.77 13.99
C ASN A 576 14.23 15.28 13.39
N LYS A 577 14.32 14.01 12.95
CA LYS A 577 15.45 13.51 12.14
C LYS A 577 15.05 13.55 10.66
N ASN A 578 15.91 14.11 9.81
CA ASN A 578 15.71 14.12 8.36
C ASN A 578 16.12 12.75 7.76
N LEU A 579 15.15 11.89 7.47
CA LEU A 579 15.35 10.50 7.03
C LEU A 579 14.81 10.29 5.62
N LEU A 580 15.33 9.28 4.91
CA LEU A 580 14.76 8.86 3.62
C LEU A 580 13.35 8.29 3.85
N MET A 581 12.42 8.66 2.98
CA MET A 581 11.04 8.16 2.98
C MET A 581 10.98 6.69 2.55
N GLY A 582 9.84 6.04 2.73
CA GLY A 582 9.59 4.71 2.17
C GLY A 582 10.53 3.63 2.72
N ARG A 583 10.69 3.56 4.05
CA ARG A 583 11.50 2.51 4.71
C ARG A 583 10.61 1.53 5.46
N PRO A 584 10.60 0.23 5.09
CA PRO A 584 9.73 -0.75 5.71
C PRO A 584 10.27 -1.19 7.08
N ALA A 585 9.36 -1.57 7.96
CA ALA A 585 9.65 -2.34 9.16
C ALA A 585 8.62 -3.47 9.36
N THR A 586 9.07 -4.53 10.02
CA THR A 586 8.27 -5.71 10.34
C THR A 586 8.53 -6.15 11.78
N ILE A 587 7.50 -6.73 12.40
CA ILE A 587 7.57 -7.38 13.70
C ILE A 587 7.03 -8.79 13.52
N SER A 588 7.84 -9.80 13.79
CA SER A 588 7.44 -11.21 13.66
C SER A 588 7.59 -11.95 14.97
N ALA A 589 6.64 -12.84 15.29
CA ALA A 589 6.83 -13.80 16.37
C ALA A 589 8.02 -14.73 16.05
N CYS A 590 8.81 -15.07 17.06
CA CYS A 590 9.95 -15.97 16.90
C CYS A 590 9.53 -17.34 16.37
N GLY A 591 10.09 -17.72 15.22
CA GLY A 591 9.71 -18.94 14.49
C GLY A 591 8.64 -18.70 13.41
N HIS A 592 8.10 -17.48 13.32
CA HIS A 592 7.07 -17.05 12.34
C HIS A 592 7.54 -15.89 11.46
N VAL A 593 8.84 -15.88 11.14
CA VAL A 593 9.51 -14.81 10.36
C VAL A 593 9.37 -15.06 8.86
N ASP A 594 9.36 -16.33 8.47
CA ASP A 594 9.37 -16.76 7.06
C ASP A 594 7.99 -17.30 6.61
N ASP A 595 6.99 -17.26 7.48
CA ASP A 595 5.69 -17.87 7.23
C ASP A 595 4.95 -17.22 6.05
N SER A 596 4.39 -18.06 5.19
CA SER A 596 3.49 -17.65 4.11
C SER A 596 2.10 -17.35 4.66
N ILE A 597 1.35 -16.49 3.97
CA ILE A 597 -0.02 -16.06 4.35
C ILE A 597 -1.01 -17.24 4.58
N TYR A 598 -0.70 -18.41 4.03
CA TYR A 598 -1.45 -19.65 4.19
C TYR A 598 -1.19 -20.39 5.53
N ASN A 599 -0.18 -20.02 6.32
CA ASN A 599 0.01 -20.58 7.66
C ASN A 599 -0.96 -19.96 8.68
N LEU A 600 -2.18 -20.50 8.74
CA LEU A 600 -3.27 -20.00 9.59
C LEU A 600 -3.24 -20.54 11.05
N LYS A 601 -2.23 -21.33 11.41
CA LYS A 601 -2.06 -21.86 12.78
C LYS A 601 -1.77 -20.73 13.77
N ARG A 602 -1.94 -20.96 15.07
CA ARG A 602 -1.63 -19.93 16.08
C ARG A 602 -0.13 -19.86 16.36
N ALA A 603 0.46 -18.67 16.31
CA ALA A 603 1.85 -18.46 16.68
C ALA A 603 2.10 -18.52 18.20
N GLY A 604 3.36 -18.77 18.58
CA GLY A 604 3.84 -18.72 19.96
C GLY A 604 4.68 -17.45 20.25
N LYS A 605 4.26 -16.63 21.21
CA LYS A 605 5.05 -15.45 21.67
C LYS A 605 6.05 -15.84 22.75
N ASN A 606 7.19 -16.38 22.32
CA ASN A 606 8.37 -16.57 23.18
C ASN A 606 9.40 -15.44 23.00
N CYS A 607 9.41 -14.80 21.82
CA CYS A 607 10.13 -13.57 21.52
C CYS A 607 9.59 -12.94 20.24
N LEU A 608 9.98 -11.69 19.97
CA LEU A 608 9.69 -10.98 18.73
C LEU A 608 10.99 -10.67 17.99
N TRP A 609 10.97 -10.73 16.67
CA TRP A 609 11.99 -10.17 15.79
C TRP A 609 11.50 -8.85 15.22
N PHE A 610 12.31 -7.82 15.33
CA PHE A 610 12.11 -6.54 14.64
C PHE A 610 13.11 -6.48 13.49
N GLN A 611 12.63 -6.08 12.31
CA GLN A 611 13.40 -6.14 11.07
C GLN A 611 13.05 -4.91 10.22
N TRP A 612 14.03 -4.17 9.73
CA TRP A 612 13.79 -2.90 9.06
C TRP A 612 14.96 -2.51 8.14
N ILE A 613 14.72 -1.55 7.24
CA ILE A 613 15.81 -0.93 6.48
C ILE A 613 16.44 0.22 7.29
N ASP A 614 17.75 0.09 7.55
CA ASP A 614 18.64 1.21 7.84
C ASP A 614 19.18 1.74 6.50
N GLY A 615 19.11 3.05 6.27
CA GLY A 615 19.42 3.74 5.00
C GLY A 615 18.50 4.92 4.73
#